data_AF-A0A349JFE2-F1
#
_entry.id   AF-A0A349JFE2-F1
#
_cell.length_a   1.000
_cell.length_b   1.000
_cell.length_c   1.000
_cell.angle_alpha   90.00
_cell.angle_beta   90.00
_cell.angle_gamma   90.00
#
_symmetry.space_group_name_H-M   'P 1'
#
loop_
_entity.id
_entity.type
_entity.pdbx_description
1 polymer ?
#
loop_
_entity_poly.entity_id
_entity_poly.type
_entity_poly.pdbx_seq_one_letter_code
_entity_poly.pdbx_strand_id
1 'polypeptide(L)' 'MNSQTKTPLLDALRDRTNQPHSPFYAPGHKGGQGISQPLVELLGAQVFRSDLP' A
#
# COMPACT_ATOMS: atom_id res chain seq x y z
N MET A 1 -18.94 9.30 22.14
CA MET A 1 -18.72 10.33 21.11
C MET A 1 -17.94 9.69 19.97
N ASN A 2 -18.54 9.54 18.79
CA ASN A 2 -17.83 9.04 17.60
C ASN A 2 -16.92 10.17 17.11
N SER A 3 -15.61 10.04 17.33
CA SER A 3 -14.62 11.03 16.89
C SER A 3 -14.39 10.85 15.40
N GLN A 4 -15.01 11.69 14.56
CA GLN A 4 -14.78 11.74 13.10
C GLN A 4 -13.36 12.22 12.74
N THR A 5 -12.53 12.49 13.74
CA THR A 5 -11.10 12.82 13.57
C THR A 5 -10.23 11.59 13.33
N LYS A 6 -10.75 10.37 13.51
CA LYS A 6 -10.02 9.13 13.26
C LYS A 6 -10.47 8.50 11.96
N THR A 7 -9.51 8.02 11.18
CA THR A 7 -9.74 7.29 9.93
C THR A 7 -9.23 5.86 10.10
N PRO A 8 -9.92 5.01 10.89
CA PRO A 8 -9.36 3.76 11.37
C PRO A 8 -8.89 2.82 10.25
N LEU A 9 -9.57 2.81 9.11
CA LEU A 9 -9.15 2.01 7.94
C LEU A 9 -7.88 2.58 7.28
N LEU A 10 -7.79 3.91 7.15
CA LEU A 10 -6.62 4.56 6.58
C LEU A 10 -5.40 4.44 7.50
N ASP A 11 -5.62 4.53 8.81
CA ASP A 11 -4.59 4.33 9.83
C ASP A 11 -4.06 2.89 9.77
N ALA A 12 -4.97 1.90 9.74
CA ALA A 12 -4.60 0.50 9.58
C ALA A 12 -3.88 0.22 8.25
N LEU A 13 -4.32 0.82 7.14
CA LEU A 13 -3.67 0.65 5.83
C LEU A 13 -2.22 1.17 5.87
N ARG A 14 -2.00 2.33 6.51
CA ARG A 14 -0.67 2.91 6.69
C ARG A 14 0.24 2.01 7.52
N ASP A 15 -0.28 1.42 8.59
CA ASP A 15 0.45 0.49 9.45
C ASP A 15 0.80 -0.83 8.74
N ARG A 16 -0.09 -1.29 7.84
CA ARG A 16 0.08 -2.55 7.10
C ARG A 16 1.01 -2.41 5.90
N THR A 17 1.07 -1.23 5.28
CA THR A 17 1.91 -0.93 4.10
C THR A 17 3.40 -1.23 4.31
N ASN A 18 3.90 -1.17 5.55
CA ASN A 18 5.32 -1.37 5.87
C ASN A 18 5.65 -2.76 6.43
N GLN A 19 4.69 -3.69 6.45
CA GLN A 19 4.92 -5.01 7.03
C GLN A 19 5.59 -5.95 6.01
N PRO A 20 6.53 -6.81 6.44
CA PRO A 20 7.08 -7.84 5.58
C PRO A 20 5.97 -8.79 5.14
N HIS A 21 5.91 -9.10 3.85
CA HIS A 21 4.90 -9.99 3.32
C HIS A 21 5.52 -11.19 2.60
N SER A 22 4.82 -12.32 2.60
CA SER A 22 5.27 -13.59 2.02
C SER A 22 5.37 -13.53 0.48
N PRO A 23 6.36 -14.13 -0.20
CA PRO A 23 6.46 -14.02 -1.67
C PRO A 23 5.24 -14.55 -2.46
N PHE A 24 4.34 -15.33 -1.85
CA PHE A 24 3.26 -16.07 -2.50
C PHE A 24 1.84 -15.45 -2.40
N TYR A 25 1.69 -14.13 -2.37
CA TYR A 25 0.37 -13.44 -2.44
C TYR A 25 0.24 -12.52 -3.66
N ALA A 26 -0.98 -12.19 -4.08
CA ALA A 26 -1.26 -11.10 -5.05
C ALA A 26 -1.48 -9.77 -4.29
N PRO A 27 -1.11 -8.60 -4.82
CA PRO A 27 -0.74 -8.32 -6.22
C PRO A 27 0.65 -8.77 -6.66
N GLY A 28 0.79 -9.11 -7.94
CA GLY A 28 2.03 -9.63 -8.55
C GLY A 28 3.18 -8.62 -8.59
N HIS A 29 2.89 -7.32 -8.51
CA HIS A 29 3.92 -6.28 -8.51
C HIS A 29 4.58 -6.06 -7.14
N LYS A 30 4.20 -6.81 -6.11
CA LYS A 30 4.86 -6.89 -4.79
C LYS A 30 5.19 -5.53 -4.17
N GLY A 31 4.17 -4.69 -3.99
CA GLY A 31 4.37 -3.38 -3.39
C GLY A 31 5.08 -2.36 -4.29
N GLY A 32 5.20 -2.64 -5.59
CA GLY A 32 5.80 -1.73 -6.58
C GLY A 32 7.10 -2.25 -7.21
N GLN A 33 7.65 -3.37 -6.75
CA GLN A 33 8.86 -3.99 -7.31
C GLN A 33 8.72 -4.38 -8.79
N GLY A 34 7.53 -4.75 -9.23
CA GLY A 34 7.23 -5.13 -10.61
C GLY A 34 6.61 -4.02 -11.46
N ILE A 35 6.52 -2.78 -10.96
CA ILE A 35 5.88 -1.66 -11.67
C ILE A 35 6.91 -0.95 -12.56
N SER A 36 6.45 -0.48 -13.72
CA SER A 36 7.28 0.33 -14.61
C SER A 36 7.61 1.69 -14.00
N GLN A 37 8.83 2.15 -14.19
CA GLN A 37 9.30 3.43 -13.64
C GLN A 37 8.42 4.63 -14.01
N PRO A 38 7.89 4.77 -15.25
CA PRO A 38 7.00 5.88 -15.59
C PRO A 38 5.71 5.92 -14.76
N LEU A 39 5.17 4.76 -14.37
CA LEU A 39 3.98 4.69 -13.51
C LEU A 39 4.32 5.08 -12.07
N VAL A 40 5.50 4.70 -11.57
CA VAL A 40 5.99 5.13 -10.26
C VAL A 40 6.19 6.64 -10.22
N GLU A 41 6.74 7.23 -11.29
CA GLU A 41 6.94 8.67 -11.41
C GLU A 41 5.62 9.44 -11.49
N LEU A 42 4.62 8.90 -12.19
CA LEU A 42 3.31 9.52 -12.33
C LEU A 42 2.48 9.48 -11.04
N LEU A 43 2.43 8.31 -10.37
CA LEU A 43 1.49 8.05 -9.27
C LEU A 43 2.15 8.10 -7.88
N GLY A 44 3.47 7.97 -7.83
CA GLY A 44 4.23 7.82 -6.59
C GLY A 44 4.25 6.39 -6.08
N ALA A 45 5.41 5.98 -5.52
CA ALA A 45 5.63 4.62 -5.03
C ALA A 45 4.67 4.18 -3.92
N GLN A 46 4.14 5.13 -3.13
CA GLN A 46 3.27 4.81 -1.99
C GLN A 46 1.94 4.19 -2.42
N VAL A 47 1.42 4.55 -3.62
CA VAL A 47 0.19 3.94 -4.15
C VAL A 47 0.36 2.42 -4.30
N PHE A 48 1.49 2.00 -4.88
CA PHE A 48 1.76 0.58 -5.11
C PHE A 48 2.12 -0.19 -3.85
N ARG A 49 2.73 0.46 -2.85
CA ARG A 49 3.00 -0.17 -1.55
C ARG A 49 1.72 -0.39 -0.73
N SER A 50 0.74 0.51 -0.88
CA SER A 50 -0.53 0.42 -0.17
C SER A 50 -1.57 -0.47 -0.88
N ASP A 51 -1.26 -1.03 -2.05
CA ASP A 51 -2.08 -2.05 -2.71
C ASP A 51 -1.80 -3.44 -2.10
N LEU A 52 -2.51 -3.73 -1.01
CA LEU A 52 -2.33 -4.92 -0.17
C LEU A 52 -3.30 -6.05 -0.57
N PRO A 53 -3.00 -7.32 -0.19
CA PRO A 53 -3.91 -8.46 -0.37
C PRO A 53 -5.20 -8.36 0.44
#